data_AF-A0A0K0G299-F1
#
_entry.id   AF-A0A0K0G299-F1
#
_cell.length_a   1.000
_cell.length_b   1.000
_cell.length_c   1.000
_cell.angle_alpha   90.00
_cell.angle_beta   90.00
_cell.angle_gamma   90.00
#
_symmetry.space_group_name_H-M   'P 1'
#
loop_
_entity.id
_entity.type
_entity.pdbx_description
1 polymer ?
#
loop_
_entity_poly.entity_id
_entity_poly.type
_entity_poly.pdbx_seq_one_letter_code
_entity_poly.pdbx_strand_id
1 'polypeptide(L)'
;MYSFTSSCIVLIYFLGLNFIECDDTKVCAAAADCTVANTKCIKDIRKEFDGLNDNFCAQLCDATKVDEQCGTGETCVNVKDIDGADVMSCVKSAHCLTDAFCKNFHLESKCNLYTLKCSAPPTTTTSTTTTTTAIVDQVQNGTNGCGGNLKYCNDPLWIDLMRNIFQKIMELLFARA
;
A
#
# COMPACT_ATOMS: atom_id res chain seq x y z
N MET A 1 44.63 10.51 0.20
CA MET A 1 43.31 10.73 0.85
C MET A 1 42.18 10.28 -0.08
N TYR A 2 42.10 8.99 -0.39
CA TYR A 2 41.07 8.40 -1.27
C TYR A 2 40.66 7.00 -0.78
N SER A 3 40.43 6.85 0.53
CA SER A 3 40.11 5.53 1.13
C SER A 3 38.81 5.49 1.91
N PHE A 4 37.99 6.54 1.88
CA PHE A 4 36.71 6.58 2.60
C PHE A 4 35.47 6.54 1.69
N THR A 5 35.61 6.83 0.39
CA THR A 5 34.47 6.85 -0.55
C THR A 5 34.14 5.48 -1.14
N SER A 6 35.10 4.53 -1.15
CA SER A 6 34.89 3.21 -1.76
C SER A 6 34.07 2.26 -0.86
N SER A 7 34.19 2.39 0.46
CA SER A 7 33.55 1.47 1.41
C SER A 7 32.04 1.69 1.57
N CYS A 8 31.50 2.86 1.20
CA CYS A 8 30.06 3.13 1.27
C CYS A 8 29.26 2.47 0.14
N ILE A 9 29.88 2.26 -1.04
CA ILE A 9 29.19 1.69 -2.21
C ILE A 9 28.95 0.18 -2.04
N VAL A 10 29.85 -0.52 -1.34
CA VAL A 10 29.74 -1.96 -1.09
C VAL A 10 28.64 -2.29 -0.07
N LEU A 11 28.40 -1.41 0.90
CA LEU A 11 27.36 -1.60 1.93
C LEU A 11 25.93 -1.52 1.36
N ILE A 12 25.70 -0.72 0.33
CA ILE A 12 24.39 -0.60 -0.33
C ILE A 12 24.05 -1.90 -1.09
N TYR A 13 25.05 -2.62 -1.59
CA TYR A 13 24.86 -3.91 -2.27
C TYR A 13 24.50 -5.06 -1.30
N PHE A 14 25.00 -5.04 -0.06
CA PHE A 14 24.69 -6.07 0.95
C PHE A 14 23.40 -5.78 1.72
N LEU A 15 22.99 -4.52 1.81
CA LEU A 15 21.67 -4.11 2.31
C LEU A 15 20.65 -4.04 1.17
N GLY A 16 20.74 -4.98 0.23
CA GLY A 16 19.73 -5.23 -0.79
C GLY A 16 18.38 -5.53 -0.15
N LEU A 17 17.72 -4.47 0.32
CA LEU A 17 16.28 -4.38 0.38
C LEU A 17 15.87 -4.65 -1.06
N ASN A 18 15.42 -5.87 -1.30
CA ASN A 18 14.75 -6.26 -2.53
C ASN A 18 13.45 -5.45 -2.58
N PHE A 19 13.55 -4.15 -2.83
CA PHE A 19 12.49 -3.43 -3.48
C PHE A 19 12.47 -4.00 -4.89
N ILE A 20 11.79 -5.14 -5.04
CA ILE A 20 11.24 -5.56 -6.30
C ILE A 20 10.56 -4.30 -6.82
N GLU A 21 11.11 -3.67 -7.86
CA GLU A 21 10.39 -2.66 -8.63
C GLU A 21 9.10 -3.35 -9.04
N CYS A 22 8.05 -3.08 -8.27
CA CYS A 22 6.75 -3.68 -8.46
C CYS A 22 6.22 -3.07 -9.75
N ASP A 23 6.26 -3.87 -10.81
CA ASP A 23 5.54 -3.60 -12.04
C ASP A 23 4.08 -3.25 -11.70
N ASP A 24 3.42 -2.42 -12.50
CA ASP A 24 2.00 -2.13 -12.29
C ASP A 24 1.20 -3.45 -12.37
N THR A 25 0.28 -3.69 -11.42
CA THR A 25 -0.66 -4.81 -11.56
C THR A 25 -1.80 -4.44 -12.52
N LYS A 26 -2.55 -5.44 -12.95
CA LYS A 26 -3.74 -5.28 -13.78
C LYS A 26 -4.82 -6.28 -13.41
N VAL A 27 -6.03 -5.94 -13.83
CA VAL A 27 -7.14 -6.87 -13.91
C VAL A 27 -6.79 -7.98 -14.91
N CYS A 28 -7.20 -9.20 -14.62
CA CYS A 28 -6.96 -10.36 -15.48
C CYS A 28 -8.26 -11.15 -15.73
N ALA A 29 -8.36 -11.71 -16.92
CA ALA A 29 -9.45 -12.62 -17.32
C ALA A 29 -8.94 -14.06 -17.50
N ALA A 30 -7.63 -14.25 -17.68
CA ALA A 30 -6.99 -15.54 -17.83
C ALA A 30 -5.61 -15.59 -17.14
N ALA A 31 -5.12 -16.80 -16.83
CA ALA A 31 -3.81 -16.98 -16.21
C ALA A 31 -2.66 -16.40 -17.05
N ALA A 32 -2.79 -16.45 -18.38
CA ALA A 32 -1.81 -15.93 -19.31
C ALA A 32 -1.70 -14.40 -19.31
N ASP A 33 -2.67 -13.68 -18.73
CA ASP A 33 -2.61 -12.23 -18.62
C ASP A 33 -1.49 -11.79 -17.68
N CYS A 34 -1.17 -12.59 -16.65
CA CYS A 34 -0.15 -12.26 -15.67
C CYS A 34 1.22 -12.68 -16.17
N THR A 35 1.92 -11.76 -16.83
CA THR A 35 3.22 -12.00 -17.49
C THR A 35 4.42 -11.79 -16.56
N VAL A 36 4.22 -11.12 -15.43
CA VAL A 36 5.28 -10.86 -14.45
C VAL A 36 5.64 -12.16 -13.72
N ALA A 37 6.92 -12.40 -13.53
CA ALA A 37 7.41 -13.62 -12.88
C ALA A 37 6.80 -13.78 -11.48
N ASN A 38 6.41 -15.02 -11.15
CA ASN A 38 5.79 -15.39 -9.88
C ASN A 38 4.46 -14.66 -9.57
N THR A 39 3.78 -14.13 -10.60
CA THR A 39 2.41 -13.61 -10.47
C THR A 39 1.38 -14.63 -10.97
N LYS A 40 0.20 -14.59 -10.36
CA LYS A 40 -0.97 -15.37 -10.77
C LYS A 40 -2.19 -14.48 -10.83
N CYS A 41 -3.13 -14.83 -11.70
CA CYS A 41 -4.43 -14.21 -11.73
C CYS A 41 -5.27 -14.77 -10.57
N ILE A 42 -5.33 -14.02 -9.47
CA ILE A 42 -6.11 -14.40 -8.30
C ILE A 42 -7.53 -13.90 -8.49
N LYS A 43 -8.51 -14.77 -8.26
CA LYS A 43 -9.92 -14.45 -8.54
C LYS A 43 -10.68 -14.01 -7.30
N ASP A 44 -11.83 -13.38 -7.55
CA ASP A 44 -12.81 -13.00 -6.53
C ASP A 44 -12.25 -12.06 -5.45
N ILE A 45 -11.29 -11.21 -5.81
CA ILE A 45 -10.70 -10.21 -4.91
C ILE A 45 -11.59 -8.97 -4.90
N ARG A 46 -11.98 -8.55 -3.69
CA ARG A 46 -12.79 -7.35 -3.50
C ARG A 46 -11.96 -6.09 -3.79
N LYS A 47 -12.44 -5.25 -4.71
CA LYS A 47 -11.97 -3.87 -4.89
C LYS A 47 -12.49 -3.01 -3.76
N GLU A 48 -11.60 -2.26 -3.11
CA GLU A 48 -12.03 -1.40 -2.00
C GLU A 48 -12.82 -0.17 -2.48
N PHE A 49 -12.61 0.30 -3.72
CA PHE A 49 -13.20 1.54 -4.23
C PHE A 49 -14.67 1.44 -4.60
N ASP A 50 -15.08 0.31 -5.19
CA ASP A 50 -16.45 0.08 -5.66
C ASP A 50 -17.13 -1.09 -4.93
N GLY A 51 -16.40 -1.82 -4.09
CA GLY A 51 -16.89 -2.97 -3.35
C GLY A 51 -17.18 -4.20 -4.22
N LEU A 52 -16.89 -4.16 -5.52
CA LEU A 52 -17.11 -5.27 -6.45
C LEU A 52 -15.93 -6.23 -6.40
N ASN A 53 -16.19 -7.50 -6.70
CA ASN A 53 -15.14 -8.48 -6.86
C ASN A 53 -14.63 -8.47 -8.31
N ASP A 54 -13.32 -8.65 -8.46
CA ASP A 54 -12.64 -8.78 -9.75
C ASP A 54 -11.40 -9.66 -9.57
N ASN A 55 -10.67 -9.92 -10.65
CA ASN A 55 -9.47 -10.77 -10.62
C ASN A 55 -8.23 -9.94 -10.92
N PHE A 56 -7.15 -10.18 -10.20
CA PHE A 56 -5.91 -9.38 -10.33
C PHE A 56 -4.68 -10.24 -10.43
N CYS A 57 -3.69 -9.73 -11.16
CA CYS A 57 -2.35 -10.29 -11.16
C CYS A 57 -1.64 -9.93 -9.87
N ALA A 58 -1.48 -10.89 -8.96
CA ALA A 58 -0.79 -10.66 -7.70
C ALA A 58 0.39 -11.61 -7.55
N GLN A 59 1.40 -11.17 -6.79
CA GLN A 59 2.56 -11.98 -6.50
C GLN A 59 2.23 -13.00 -5.42
N LEU A 60 2.63 -14.26 -5.63
CA LEU A 60 2.40 -15.32 -4.67
C LEU A 60 3.37 -15.21 -3.50
N CYS A 61 2.86 -15.39 -2.28
CA CYS A 61 3.69 -15.33 -1.08
C CYS A 61 4.22 -16.71 -0.67
N ASP A 62 5.35 -16.66 0.02
CA ASP A 62 6.01 -17.75 0.71
C ASP A 62 5.65 -17.68 2.20
N ALA A 63 5.09 -18.75 2.75
CA ALA A 63 4.69 -18.83 4.15
C ALA A 63 5.87 -18.66 5.14
N THR A 64 7.11 -18.78 4.68
CA THR A 64 8.32 -18.54 5.50
C THR A 64 8.77 -17.08 5.49
N LYS A 65 8.21 -16.24 4.60
CA LYS A 65 8.60 -14.83 4.38
C LYS A 65 7.44 -13.86 4.51
N VAL A 66 6.41 -14.23 5.28
CA VAL A 66 5.18 -13.45 5.43
C VAL A 66 5.47 -12.02 5.87
N ASP A 67 6.34 -11.82 6.86
CA ASP A 67 6.65 -10.47 7.35
C ASP A 67 7.34 -9.60 6.29
N GLU A 68 8.15 -10.19 5.42
CA GLU A 68 8.85 -9.49 4.33
C GLU A 68 7.91 -9.16 3.17
N GLN A 69 7.04 -10.10 2.79
CA GLN A 69 6.20 -10.00 1.59
C GLN A 69 4.83 -9.39 1.86
N CYS A 70 4.17 -9.83 2.93
CA CYS A 70 2.85 -9.39 3.33
C CYS A 70 2.90 -8.22 4.31
N GLY A 71 3.97 -8.11 5.11
CA GLY A 71 4.11 -7.16 6.20
C GLY A 71 3.93 -7.80 7.59
N THR A 72 4.48 -7.16 8.63
CA THR A 72 4.45 -7.69 10.00
C THR A 72 3.02 -7.92 10.50
N GLY A 73 2.74 -9.15 10.96
CA GLY A 73 1.43 -9.51 11.51
C GLY A 73 0.35 -9.76 10.46
N GLU A 74 0.70 -9.71 9.17
CA GLU A 74 -0.16 -10.15 8.09
C GLU A 74 -0.07 -11.67 7.89
N THR A 75 -0.88 -12.20 6.99
CA THR A 75 -0.99 -13.65 6.75
C THR A 75 -0.90 -13.96 5.27
N CYS A 76 -0.12 -14.98 4.93
CA CYS A 76 -0.10 -15.60 3.62
C CYS A 76 -1.10 -16.76 3.63
N VAL A 77 -2.20 -16.65 2.88
CA VAL A 77 -3.34 -17.58 2.96
C VAL A 77 -3.65 -18.23 1.62
N ASN A 78 -4.31 -19.39 1.67
CA ASN A 78 -4.83 -20.05 0.47
C ASN A 78 -5.99 -19.25 -0.13
N VAL A 79 -5.83 -18.86 -1.38
CA VAL A 79 -6.85 -18.24 -2.22
C VAL A 79 -6.95 -19.04 -3.52
N LYS A 80 -8.03 -18.80 -4.27
CA LYS A 80 -8.21 -19.43 -5.58
C LYS A 80 -7.61 -18.57 -6.68
N ASP A 81 -6.89 -19.18 -7.60
CA ASP A 81 -6.57 -18.55 -8.88
C ASP A 81 -7.75 -18.65 -9.86
N ILE A 82 -7.61 -18.02 -11.03
CA ILE A 82 -8.62 -17.99 -12.08
C ILE A 82 -8.98 -19.38 -12.62
N ASP A 83 -8.06 -20.35 -12.53
CA ASP A 83 -8.26 -21.75 -12.92
C ASP A 83 -8.86 -22.60 -11.78
N GLY A 84 -9.02 -22.02 -10.58
CA GLY A 84 -9.58 -22.66 -9.39
C GLY A 84 -8.56 -23.47 -8.57
N ALA A 85 -7.27 -23.35 -8.87
CA ALA A 85 -6.21 -23.93 -8.06
C ALA A 85 -5.99 -23.11 -6.78
N ASP A 86 -5.57 -23.79 -5.70
CA ASP A 86 -5.17 -23.11 -4.47
C ASP A 86 -3.76 -22.55 -4.63
N VAL A 87 -3.61 -21.25 -4.35
CA VAL A 87 -2.34 -20.52 -4.35
C VAL A 87 -2.20 -19.70 -3.08
N MET A 88 -0.97 -19.47 -2.64
CA MET A 88 -0.68 -18.69 -1.43
C MET A 88 -0.58 -17.20 -1.77
N SER A 89 -1.38 -16.36 -1.12
CA SER A 89 -1.39 -14.91 -1.35
C SER A 89 -1.57 -14.10 -0.07
N CYS A 90 -1.01 -12.89 -0.04
CA CYS A 90 -1.30 -11.89 0.98
C CYS A 90 -2.51 -11.02 0.62
N VAL A 91 -3.03 -11.13 -0.61
CA VAL A 91 -4.10 -10.26 -1.12
C VAL A 91 -5.42 -10.60 -0.44
N LYS A 92 -5.94 -9.63 0.31
CA LYS A 92 -7.28 -9.67 0.92
C LYS A 92 -8.28 -8.82 0.14
N SER A 93 -7.78 -7.76 -0.48
CA SER A 93 -8.52 -6.76 -1.23
C SER A 93 -7.56 -6.03 -2.18
N ALA A 94 -8.10 -5.42 -3.23
CA ALA A 94 -7.36 -4.57 -4.15
C ALA A 94 -7.60 -3.10 -3.79
N HIS A 95 -6.56 -2.45 -3.27
CA HIS A 95 -6.51 -1.01 -2.98
C HIS A 95 -5.66 -0.25 -3.99
N CYS A 96 -4.82 -0.90 -4.79
CA CYS A 96 -4.11 -0.22 -5.85
C CYS A 96 -3.91 -1.15 -7.02
N LEU A 97 -3.80 -0.55 -8.21
CA LEU A 97 -3.38 -1.24 -9.41
C LEU A 97 -2.06 -0.73 -9.95
N THR A 98 -1.80 0.56 -9.78
CA THR A 98 -0.63 1.20 -10.34
C THR A 98 0.09 2.05 -9.30
N ASP A 99 1.39 2.24 -9.50
CA ASP A 99 2.16 3.21 -8.72
C ASP A 99 1.59 4.62 -8.87
N ALA A 100 1.10 4.96 -10.08
CA ALA A 100 0.47 6.26 -10.35
C ALA A 100 -0.76 6.50 -9.45
N PHE A 101 -1.55 5.45 -9.17
CA PHE A 101 -2.65 5.55 -8.23
C PHE A 101 -2.14 5.88 -6.82
N CYS A 102 -1.11 5.18 -6.36
CA CYS A 102 -0.52 5.40 -5.04
C CYS A 102 0.14 6.79 -4.88
N LYS A 103 0.70 7.33 -5.96
CA LYS A 103 1.32 8.66 -5.99
C LYS A 103 0.35 9.81 -5.72
N ASN A 104 -0.95 9.59 -5.90
CA ASN A 104 -1.97 10.57 -5.52
C ASN A 104 -2.09 10.75 -4.00
N PHE A 105 -1.61 9.78 -3.20
CA PHE A 105 -1.65 9.83 -1.73
C PHE A 105 -0.30 10.24 -1.15
N HIS A 106 0.80 9.72 -1.70
CA HIS A 106 2.17 10.09 -1.33
C HIS A 106 3.07 9.95 -2.56
N LEU A 107 3.85 10.99 -2.88
CA LEU A 107 4.62 11.07 -4.12
C LEU A 107 5.57 9.88 -4.36
N GLU A 108 6.05 9.26 -3.28
CA GLU A 108 6.99 8.14 -3.32
C GLU A 108 6.32 6.77 -3.08
N SER A 109 5.00 6.75 -2.85
CA SER A 109 4.28 5.51 -2.63
C SER A 109 4.21 4.65 -3.88
N LYS A 110 4.30 3.33 -3.67
CA LYS A 110 4.21 2.31 -4.70
C LYS A 110 3.09 1.32 -4.39
N CYS A 111 2.55 0.68 -5.42
CA CYS A 111 1.61 -0.41 -5.27
C CYS A 111 2.36 -1.71 -5.00
N ASN A 112 2.14 -2.34 -3.85
CA ASN A 112 2.77 -3.60 -3.50
C ASN A 112 2.03 -4.76 -4.16
N LEU A 113 2.70 -5.52 -5.03
CA LEU A 113 2.11 -6.65 -5.77
C LEU A 113 1.72 -7.87 -4.91
N TYR A 114 2.29 -8.03 -3.72
CA TYR A 114 1.90 -9.10 -2.79
C TYR A 114 0.57 -8.81 -2.10
N THR A 115 0.31 -7.53 -1.79
CA THR A 115 -0.84 -7.12 -0.95
C THR A 115 -1.90 -6.32 -1.70
N LEU A 116 -1.56 -5.80 -2.88
CA LEU A 116 -2.34 -4.81 -3.65
C LEU A 116 -2.70 -3.56 -2.84
N LYS A 117 -1.81 -3.16 -1.93
CA LYS A 117 -1.92 -1.95 -1.12
C LYS A 117 -0.81 -0.96 -1.45
N CYS A 118 -1.09 0.33 -1.30
CA CYS A 118 -0.07 1.36 -1.40
C CYS A 118 0.87 1.28 -0.20
N SER A 119 2.17 1.12 -0.46
CA SER A 119 3.23 1.25 0.55
C SER A 119 3.99 2.55 0.32
N ALA A 120 4.05 3.41 1.33
CA ALA A 120 5.00 4.51 1.36
C ALA A 120 6.39 3.98 1.75
N PRO A 121 7.49 4.58 1.25
CA PRO A 121 8.82 4.26 1.75
C PRO A 121 8.89 4.55 3.25
N PRO A 122 9.73 3.81 4.00
CA PRO A 122 9.97 4.11 5.40
C PRO A 122 10.46 5.55 5.51
N THR A 123 9.77 6.38 6.30
CA THR A 123 10.26 7.71 6.67
C THR A 123 11.60 7.51 7.36
N THR A 124 12.69 7.90 6.69
CA THR A 124 13.97 8.13 7.36
C THR A 124 13.76 9.27 8.33
N THR A 125 13.58 8.93 9.60
CA THR A 125 13.54 9.91 10.69
C THR A 125 14.90 10.58 10.78
N THR A 126 15.12 11.62 9.98
CA THR A 126 16.12 12.62 10.31
C THR A 126 15.48 13.41 11.44
N SER A 127 15.94 13.17 12.68
CA SER A 127 15.50 13.92 13.87
C SER A 127 15.69 15.41 13.63
N THR A 128 14.65 16.02 13.09
CA THR A 128 14.56 17.47 12.89
C THR A 128 13.76 17.96 14.07
N THR A 129 14.43 18.75 14.90
CA THR A 129 13.90 19.41 16.08
C THR A 129 12.46 19.88 15.85
N THR A 130 11.55 19.37 16.66
CA THR A 130 10.11 19.65 16.61
C THR A 130 9.87 21.15 16.66
N THR A 131 9.54 21.73 15.50
CA THR A 131 8.81 22.99 15.47
C THR A 131 7.35 22.58 15.51
N THR A 132 6.58 23.04 16.50
CA THR A 132 5.14 22.79 16.61
C THR A 132 4.42 23.42 15.42
N THR A 133 4.39 22.70 14.30
CA THR A 133 3.56 23.04 13.16
C THR A 133 2.13 22.68 13.54
N ALA A 134 1.22 23.64 13.48
CA ALA A 134 -0.19 23.42 13.76
C ALA A 134 -0.69 22.23 12.90
N ILE A 135 -1.49 21.35 13.49
CA ILE A 135 -2.18 20.30 12.75
C ILE A 135 -3.21 21.01 11.85
N VAL A 136 -3.01 20.91 10.54
CA VAL A 136 -3.88 21.53 9.52
C VAL A 136 -4.35 20.45 8.57
N ASP A 137 -5.62 20.49 8.20
CA ASP A 137 -6.16 19.62 7.17
C ASP A 137 -5.47 19.92 5.83
N GLN A 138 -5.18 18.89 5.05
CA GLN A 138 -4.53 19.04 3.75
C GLN A 138 -5.45 19.67 2.70
N VAL A 139 -6.77 19.70 2.96
CA VAL A 139 -7.77 20.29 2.08
C VAL A 139 -8.45 21.47 2.77
N GLN A 140 -8.49 22.61 2.09
CA GLN A 140 -9.17 23.81 2.57
C GLN A 140 -10.69 23.60 2.70
N ASN A 141 -11.31 24.28 3.66
CA ASN A 141 -12.76 24.21 3.89
C ASN A 141 -13.57 24.57 2.62
N GLY A 142 -14.52 23.71 2.24
CA GLY A 142 -15.34 23.85 1.02
C GLY A 142 -16.13 22.56 0.74
N THR A 143 -16.72 22.43 -0.46
CA THR A 143 -17.51 21.24 -0.88
C THR A 143 -16.71 19.94 -0.84
N ASN A 144 -15.41 20.03 -1.15
CA ASN A 144 -14.45 18.92 -1.05
C ASN A 144 -13.68 18.94 0.29
N GLY A 145 -13.89 19.98 1.10
CA GLY A 145 -13.32 20.10 2.43
C GLY A 145 -14.06 19.23 3.44
N CYS A 146 -13.64 19.31 4.70
CA CYS A 146 -14.05 18.34 5.71
C CYS A 146 -15.57 18.35 6.02
N GLY A 147 -16.23 19.50 5.83
CA GLY A 147 -17.68 19.65 5.97
C GLY A 147 -18.51 18.73 5.05
N GLY A 148 -18.02 18.46 3.84
CA GLY A 148 -18.71 17.62 2.84
C GLY A 148 -18.45 16.12 2.99
N ASN A 149 -17.36 15.76 3.67
CA ASN A 149 -16.88 14.38 3.77
C ASN A 149 -17.04 13.76 5.17
N LEU A 150 -17.65 14.48 6.13
CA LEU A 150 -17.87 14.04 7.51
C LEU A 150 -18.52 12.66 7.65
N LYS A 151 -19.39 12.28 6.70
CA LYS A 151 -20.02 10.94 6.68
C LYS A 151 -19.02 9.79 6.52
N TYR A 152 -17.82 10.07 6.01
CA TYR A 152 -16.75 9.09 5.80
C TYR A 152 -15.77 9.02 6.98
N CYS A 153 -15.80 9.98 7.92
CA CYS A 153 -14.88 9.99 9.09
C CYS A 153 -15.03 8.76 9.99
N ASN A 154 -16.23 8.19 10.07
CA ASN A 154 -16.52 6.99 10.87
C ASN A 154 -16.71 5.75 10.01
N ASP A 155 -16.50 5.84 8.69
CA ASP A 155 -16.58 4.70 7.80
C ASP A 155 -15.25 3.93 7.88
N PRO A 156 -15.25 2.64 8.29
CA PRO A 156 -14.03 1.84 8.37
C PRO A 156 -13.24 1.79 7.06
N LEU A 157 -13.91 1.95 5.91
CA LEU A 157 -13.30 1.98 4.58
C LEU A 157 -12.50 3.26 4.34
N TRP A 158 -12.94 4.38 4.91
CA TRP A 158 -12.39 5.70 4.65
C TRP A 158 -11.62 6.27 5.83
N ILE A 159 -11.68 5.64 7.00
CA ILE A 159 -11.12 6.18 8.25
C ILE A 159 -9.62 6.48 8.15
N ASP A 160 -8.85 5.63 7.47
CA ASP A 160 -7.41 5.82 7.26
C ASP A 160 -7.14 6.95 6.26
N LEU A 161 -7.95 7.05 5.21
CA LEU A 161 -7.90 8.17 4.27
C LEU A 161 -8.24 9.50 4.98
N MET A 162 -9.31 9.50 5.78
CA MET A 162 -9.78 10.68 6.49
C MET A 162 -8.79 11.10 7.57
N ARG A 163 -8.10 10.15 8.22
CA ARG A 163 -7.02 10.45 9.18
C ARG A 163 -5.81 11.08 8.51
N ASN A 164 -5.50 10.70 7.27
CA ASN A 164 -4.37 11.28 6.54
C ASN A 164 -4.71 12.69 6.02
N ILE A 165 -5.90 12.88 5.45
CA ILE A 165 -6.31 14.12 4.80
C ILE A 165 -6.86 15.17 5.78
N PHE A 166 -7.64 14.74 6.77
CA PHE A 166 -8.37 15.59 7.73
C PHE A 166 -7.91 15.36 9.17
N GLN A 167 -6.59 15.46 9.37
CA GLN A 167 -5.92 15.19 10.64
C GLN A 167 -6.54 15.96 11.82
N LYS A 168 -6.91 17.23 11.60
CA LYS A 168 -7.42 18.11 12.67
C LYS A 168 -8.81 17.70 13.14
N ILE A 169 -9.67 17.28 12.21
CA ILE A 169 -11.05 16.88 12.54
C ILE A 169 -11.10 15.48 13.15
N MET A 170 -10.27 14.56 12.68
CA MET A 170 -10.17 13.23 13.29
C MET A 170 -9.68 13.34 14.74
N GLU A 171 -8.68 14.19 15.00
CA GLU A 171 -8.23 14.46 16.37
C GLU A 171 -9.36 15.04 17.25
N LEU A 172 -10.15 16.00 16.74
CA LEU A 172 -11.29 16.57 17.48
C LEU A 172 -12.45 15.58 17.71
N LEU A 173 -12.70 14.66 16.77
CA LEU A 173 -13.74 13.64 16.87
C LEU A 173 -13.36 12.54 17.88
N PHE A 174 -12.10 12.09 17.86
CA PHE A 174 -11.62 11.06 18.79
C PHE A 174 -11.25 11.62 20.18
N ALA A 175 -10.94 12.90 20.30
CA ALA A 175 -10.74 13.54 21.60
C ALA A 175 -12.05 13.77 22.39
N ARG A 176 -13.22 13.58 21.75
CA ARG A 176 -14.55 13.70 22.37
C ARG A 176 -15.23 12.36 22.64
N ALA A 177 -14.56 11.24 22.39
CA ALA A 177 -15.05 9.88 22.64
C ALA A 177 -14.62 9.36 24.02
#